data_AF-C3YZI8-F1
#
_entry.id   AF-C3YZI8-F1
#
_cell.length_a   1.000
_cell.length_b   1.000
_cell.length_c   1.000
_cell.angle_alpha   90.00
_cell.angle_beta   90.00
_cell.angle_gamma   90.00
#
_symmetry.space_group_name_H-M   'P 1'
#
loop_
_entity.id
_entity.type
_entity.pdbx_description
1 polymer ?
#
loop_
_entity_poly.entity_id
_entity_poly.type
_entity_poly.pdbx_seq_one_letter_code
_entity_poly.pdbx_strand_id
1 'polypeptide(L)' 'MYVTGLCDETSDEAEEKARLICQVLELQNTLDDLSQRVDAVKEENLKLKSENQVLGQYIENLMSASSVFQTTSPKSKKK' A
#
# COMPACT_ATOMS: atom_id res chain seq x y z
N MET A 1 -13.68 34.84 -50.14
CA MET A 1 -13.86 33.50 -49.56
C MET A 1 -12.60 33.19 -48.75
N TYR A 2 -12.49 33.70 -47.51
CA TYR A 2 -11.33 33.51 -46.61
C TYR A 2 -11.73 33.53 -45.13
N VAL A 3 -12.98 33.16 -44.80
CA VAL A 3 -13.47 33.17 -43.40
C VAL A 3 -13.55 31.74 -42.83
N THR A 4 -13.41 30.71 -43.66
CA THR A 4 -13.54 29.30 -43.24
C THR A 4 -12.27 28.68 -42.67
N GLY A 5 -11.09 29.31 -42.80
CA GLY A 5 -9.81 28.73 -42.36
C GLY A 5 -9.37 29.08 -40.92
N LEU A 6 -9.98 30.07 -40.27
CA LEU A 6 -9.59 30.51 -38.92
C LEU A 6 -10.42 29.88 -37.80
N CYS A 7 -11.64 29.40 -38.10
CA CYS A 7 -12.48 28.72 -37.10
C CYS A 7 -12.09 27.25 -36.92
N ASP A 8 -11.50 26.62 -37.94
CA ASP A 8 -11.14 25.19 -37.96
C ASP A 8 -9.99 24.91 -36.98
N GLU A 9 -8.90 25.67 -37.05
CA GLU A 9 -7.74 25.45 -36.17
C GLU A 9 -8.05 25.71 -34.69
N THR A 10 -8.91 26.70 -34.39
CA THR A 10 -9.35 26.96 -33.00
C THR A 10 -10.31 25.89 -32.47
N SER A 11 -11.06 25.23 -33.35
CA SER A 11 -11.98 24.15 -33.00
C SER A 11 -11.21 22.86 -32.75
N ASP A 12 -10.26 22.53 -33.62
CA ASP A 12 -9.39 21.36 -33.48
C ASP A 12 -8.54 21.42 -32.21
N GLU A 13 -7.94 22.58 -31.90
CA GLU A 13 -7.22 22.77 -30.64
C GLU A 13 -8.12 22.64 -29.41
N ALA A 14 -9.37 23.12 -29.49
CA ALA A 14 -10.33 23.00 -28.41
C ALA A 14 -10.76 21.56 -28.18
N GLU A 15 -10.96 20.79 -29.26
CA GLU A 15 -11.25 19.37 -29.20
C GLU A 15 -10.07 18.56 -28.64
N GLU A 16 -8.84 18.85 -29.06
CA GLU A 16 -7.64 18.20 -28.53
C GLU A 16 -7.48 18.48 -27.03
N LYS A 17 -7.65 19.74 -26.61
CA LYS A 17 -7.66 20.12 -25.19
C LYS A 17 -8.75 19.37 -24.42
N ALA A 18 -9.96 19.24 -24.97
CA ALA A 18 -11.04 18.50 -24.33
C ALA A 18 -10.68 17.00 -24.16
N ARG A 19 -10.07 16.37 -25.17
CA ARG A 19 -9.61 14.98 -25.08
C ARG A 19 -8.52 14.79 -24.03
N LEU A 20 -7.55 15.70 -23.97
CA LEU A 20 -6.50 15.68 -22.96
C LEU A 20 -7.05 15.86 -21.54
N ILE A 21 -8.03 16.76 -21.36
CA ILE A 21 -8.71 16.95 -20.08
C ILE A 21 -9.42 15.65 -19.65
N CYS A 22 -10.15 14.99 -20.55
CA CYS A 22 -10.79 13.70 -20.25
C CYS A 22 -9.77 12.65 -19.81
N GLN A 23 -8.65 12.53 -20.53
CA GLN A 23 -7.60 11.57 -20.18
C GLN A 23 -6.99 11.88 -18.80
N VAL A 24 -6.74 13.14 -18.49
CA VAL A 24 -6.23 13.56 -17.17
C VAL A 24 -7.22 13.20 -16.07
N LEU A 25 -8.53 13.42 -16.29
CA LEU A 25 -9.56 13.08 -15.31
C LEU A 25 -9.65 11.57 -15.07
N GLU A 26 -9.58 10.76 -16.12
CA GLU A 26 -9.57 9.29 -16.01
C GLU A 26 -8.34 8.79 -15.22
N LEU A 27 -7.17 9.36 -15.49
CA LEU A 27 -5.95 9.04 -14.76
C LEU A 27 -6.03 9.47 -13.29
N GLN A 28 -6.61 10.64 -13.01
CA GLN A 28 -6.82 11.11 -11.64
C GLN A 28 -7.76 10.18 -10.86
N ASN A 29 -8.87 9.75 -11.46
CA ASN A 29 -9.78 8.78 -10.83
C ASN A 29 -9.06 7.46 -10.54
N THR A 30 -8.31 6.94 -11.50
CA THR A 30 -7.55 5.68 -11.33
C THR A 30 -6.49 5.80 -10.23
N LEU A 31 -5.82 6.94 -10.14
CA LEU A 31 -4.82 7.21 -9.12
C LEU A 31 -5.45 7.31 -7.73
N ASP A 32 -6.61 7.95 -7.61
CA ASP A 32 -7.35 8.04 -6.35
C ASP A 32 -7.78 6.65 -5.86
N ASP A 33 -8.37 5.84 -6.74
CA ASP A 33 -8.74 4.45 -6.44
C ASP A 33 -7.53 3.62 -5.96
N LEU A 34 -6.38 3.78 -6.63
CA LEU A 34 -5.16 3.08 -6.24
C LEU A 34 -4.64 3.58 -4.89
N SER A 35 -4.71 4.88 -4.62
CA SER A 35 -4.31 5.47 -3.35
C SER A 35 -5.15 4.91 -2.20
N GLN A 36 -6.47 4.86 -2.36
CA GLN A 36 -7.39 4.30 -1.37
C GLN A 36 -7.07 2.81 -1.09
N ARG A 37 -6.81 2.03 -2.14
CA ARG A 37 -6.42 0.61 -2.00
C ARG A 37 -5.10 0.45 -1.25
N VAL A 38 -4.12 1.31 -1.51
CA VAL A 38 -2.84 1.30 -0.79
C VAL A 38 -3.05 1.60 0.69
N ASP A 39 -3.88 2.58 1.02
CA ASP A 39 -4.14 2.93 2.42
C ASP A 39 -4.90 1.82 3.16
N ALA A 40 -5.86 1.14 2.51
CA ALA A 40 -6.51 -0.04 3.06
C ALA A 40 -5.51 -1.17 3.36
N VAL A 41 -4.59 -1.46 2.44
CA VAL A 41 -3.54 -2.48 2.63
C VAL A 41 -2.59 -2.09 3.77
N LYS A 42 -2.22 -0.81 3.90
CA LYS A 42 -1.40 -0.35 5.03
C LYS A 42 -2.12 -0.57 6.36
N GLU A 43 -3.41 -0.24 6.44
CA GLU A 43 -4.20 -0.42 7.66
C GLU A 43 -4.27 -1.89 8.07
N GLU A 44 -4.57 -2.79 7.11
CA GLU A 44 -4.59 -4.23 7.35
C GLU A 44 -3.22 -4.75 7.80
N ASN A 45 -2.13 -4.29 7.16
CA ASN A 45 -0.78 -4.66 7.55
C ASN A 45 -0.44 -4.26 8.99
N LEU A 46 -0.89 -3.07 9.42
CA LEU A 46 -0.70 -2.60 10.79
C LEU A 46 -1.47 -3.47 11.80
N LYS A 47 -2.70 -3.86 11.49
CA LYS A 47 -3.50 -4.78 12.32
C LYS A 47 -2.78 -6.12 12.48
N LEU A 48 -2.34 -6.72 11.37
CA LEU A 48 -1.61 -7.99 11.38
C LEU A 48 -0.29 -7.91 12.16
N LYS A 49 0.46 -6.81 12.02
CA LYS A 49 1.68 -6.58 12.81
C LYS A 49 1.38 -6.51 14.31
N SER A 50 0.32 -5.80 14.71
CA SER A 50 -0.09 -5.72 16.10
C SER A 50 -0.49 -7.08 16.66
N GLU A 51 -1.25 -7.87 15.89
CA GLU A 51 -1.66 -9.22 16.31
C GLU A 51 -0.44 -10.14 16.45
N ASN A 52 0.45 -10.14 15.46
CA ASN A 52 1.69 -10.91 15.51
C ASN A 52 2.58 -10.52 16.70
N GLN A 53 2.62 -9.24 17.08
CA GLN A 53 3.35 -8.81 18.26
C GLN A 53 2.77 -9.40 19.54
N VAL A 54 1.45 -9.38 19.69
CA VAL A 54 0.77 -9.96 20.86
C VAL A 54 0.99 -11.46 20.93
N LEU A 55 0.84 -12.16 19.79
CA LEU A 55 1.09 -13.60 19.70
C LEU A 55 2.56 -13.95 20.00
N GLY A 56 3.50 -13.16 19.48
CA GLY A 56 4.93 -13.31 19.76
C GLY A 56 5.23 -13.22 21.26
N GLN A 57 4.70 -12.19 21.92
CA GLN A 57 4.86 -12.03 23.37
C GLN A 57 4.24 -13.19 24.16
N TYR A 58 3.08 -13.69 23.74
CA TYR A 58 2.45 -14.83 24.37
C TYR A 58 3.33 -16.09 24.29
N ILE A 59 3.92 -16.36 23.12
CA ILE A 59 4.85 -17.47 22.92
C ILE A 59 6.11 -17.31 23.78
N GLU A 60 6.70 -16.11 23.83
CA GLU A 60 7.85 -15.82 24.70
C GLU A 60 7.55 -16.04 26.18
N ASN A 61 6.37 -15.60 26.62
CA ASN A 61 5.93 -15.81 28.01
C ASN A 61 5.74 -17.30 28.32
N LEU A 62 5.22 -18.09 27.38
CA LEU A 62 5.11 -19.54 27.55
C LEU A 62 6.48 -20.23 27.60
N MET A 63 7.41 -19.83 26.72
CA MET A 63 8.77 -20.40 26.69
C MET A 63 9.57 -20.06 27.95
N SER A 64 9.39 -18.85 28.50
CA SER A 64 10.08 -18.41 29.72
C SER A 64 9.48 -19.00 31.01
N ALA A 65 8.15 -19.14 31.08
CA ALA A 65 7.47 -19.74 32.23
C ALA A 65 7.57 -21.28 32.27
N SER A 66 7.79 -21.92 31.12
CA SER A 66 7.94 -23.37 31.05
C SER A 66 9.40 -23.81 31.22
N SER A 67 9.70 -24.52 32.30
CA SER A 67 11.01 -25.16 32.54
C SER A 67 11.38 -26.21 31.48
N VAL A 68 10.46 -26.60 30.60
CA VAL A 68 10.64 -27.65 29.58
C VAL A 68 11.65 -27.25 28.50
N PHE A 69 11.87 -25.96 28.25
CA PHE A 69 12.85 -25.49 27.25
C PHE A 69 14.26 -25.24 27.82
N GLN A 70 14.47 -25.32 29.13
CA GLN A 70 15.79 -25.14 29.74
C GLN A 70 16.68 -26.41 29.71
N THR A 71 16.12 -27.59 29.40
CA THR A 71 16.79 -28.89 29.60
C THR A 71 17.70 -29.39 28.48
N THR A 72 17.99 -28.61 27.43
CA THR A 72 18.97 -29.02 26.39
C THR A 72 20.29 -28.26 26.43
N SER A 73 20.56 -27.50 27.50
CA SER A 73 21.94 -27.08 27.78
C SER A 73 22.69 -28.25 28.43
N PRO A 74 23.69 -28.87 27.77
CA PRO A 74 24.60 -29.75 28.49
C PRO A 74 25.29 -28.86 29.52
N LYS A 75 24.97 -29.07 30.79
CA LYS A 75 25.73 -28.53 31.91
C LYS A 75 27.16 -29.01 31.73
N SER A 76 28.02 -28.17 31.13
CA SER A 76 29.46 -28.29 31.19
C SER A 76 29.86 -28.14 32.66
N LYS A 77 29.79 -29.27 33.37
CA LYS A 77 30.30 -29.43 34.72
C LYS A 77 31.82 -29.31 34.67
N LYS A 78 32.31 -28.29 35.37
CA LYS A 78 33.55 -28.24 36.17
C LYS A 78 34.90 -28.44 35.46
N LYS A 79 35.84 -27.51 35.68
CA LYS A 79 36.76 -27.55 36.85
C LYS A 79 37.34 -26.16 37.08
#